data_AF-A0A7R7AVA1-F1
#
_entry.id   AF-A0A7R7AVA1-F1
#
_cell.length_a   1.000
_cell.length_b   1.000
_cell.length_c   1.000
_cell.angle_alpha   90.00
_cell.angle_beta   90.00
_cell.angle_gamma   90.00
#
_symmetry.space_group_name_H-M   'P 1'
#
loop_
_entity.id
_entity.type
_entity.pdbx_description
1 polymer ?
#
loop_
_entity_poly.entity_id
_entity_poly.type
_entity_poly.pdbx_seq_one_letter_code
_entity_poly.pdbx_strand_id
1 'polypeptide(L)'
;MDKAGMRPTSIDCKLGRGLLIVVKLEYVKSRLPKPFWQFEAGDAARIAEAEKFARSVDMPRTQIKTFRNPSTGEKFYCAIWSREK
;
A
#
# COMPACT_ATOMS: atom_id res chain seq x y z
N MET A 1 17.70 -21.99 -7.05
CA MET A 1 17.54 -20.88 -8.01
C MET A 1 16.25 -20.16 -7.70
N ASP A 2 16.39 -18.87 -7.41
CA ASP A 2 15.46 -17.78 -7.09
C ASP A 2 13.94 -18.04 -7.08
N LYS A 3 13.38 -18.08 -5.86
CA LYS A 3 11.95 -17.85 -5.59
C LYS A 3 11.70 -16.34 -5.54
N ALA A 4 11.00 -15.76 -6.52
CA ALA A 4 10.80 -14.32 -6.50
C ALA A 4 9.50 -13.82 -7.15
N GLY A 5 8.87 -12.85 -6.46
CA GLY A 5 7.91 -11.89 -6.99
C GLY A 5 6.43 -12.21 -6.74
N MET A 6 5.82 -11.64 -5.69
CA MET A 6 4.37 -11.68 -5.43
C MET A 6 3.81 -10.24 -5.44
N ARG A 7 2.64 -9.99 -6.05
CA ARG A 7 1.93 -8.70 -5.95
C ARG A 7 0.68 -8.86 -5.06
N PRO A 8 0.43 -7.93 -4.14
CA PRO A 8 -0.84 -7.91 -3.41
C PRO A 8 -1.99 -7.45 -4.31
N THR A 9 -3.05 -8.25 -4.42
CA THR A 9 -4.30 -7.92 -5.14
C THR A 9 -5.31 -7.20 -4.27
N SER A 10 -5.16 -7.30 -2.96
CA SER A 10 -5.95 -6.51 -2.03
C SER A 10 -5.08 -6.12 -0.85
N ILE A 11 -5.33 -4.92 -0.36
CA ILE A 11 -4.92 -4.52 0.98
C ILE A 11 -6.14 -4.33 1.85
N ASP A 12 -6.16 -4.94 3.02
CA ASP A 12 -7.14 -4.66 4.06
C ASP A 12 -6.45 -3.94 5.23
N CYS A 13 -7.04 -2.81 5.61
CA CYS A 13 -6.58 -2.00 6.73
C CYS A 13 -7.75 -1.74 7.67
N LYS A 14 -7.45 -1.65 8.96
CA LYS A 14 -8.41 -1.31 10.00
C LYS A 14 -7.84 -0.23 10.89
N LEU A 15 -8.72 0.65 11.37
CA LEU A 15 -8.37 1.62 12.39
C LEU A 15 -8.60 0.99 13.76
N GLY A 16 -7.56 0.84 14.57
CA GLY A 16 -7.62 0.30 15.93
C GLY A 16 -6.98 1.26 16.93
N ARG A 17 -7.75 1.71 17.94
CA ARG A 17 -7.27 2.65 18.99
C ARG A 17 -6.51 3.88 18.44
N GLY A 18 -6.94 4.42 17.29
CA GLY A 18 -6.31 5.58 16.64
C GLY A 18 -5.09 5.27 15.77
N LEU A 19 -4.69 4.00 15.67
CA LEU A 19 -3.61 3.55 14.78
C LEU A 19 -4.19 2.84 13.56
N LEU A 20 -3.70 3.19 12.37
CA LEU A 20 -4.02 2.45 11.16
C LEU A 20 -3.16 1.18 11.10
N ILE A 21 -3.81 0.03 11.08
CA ILE A 21 -3.15 -1.28 11.07
C ILE A 21 -3.50 -1.98 9.77
N VAL A 22 -2.49 -2.54 9.12
CA VAL A 22 -2.67 -3.44 7.98
C VAL A 22 -3.03 -4.81 8.53
N VAL A 23 -4.19 -5.32 8.16
CA VAL A 23 -4.68 -6.60 8.66
C VAL A 23 -4.55 -7.71 7.65
N LYS A 24 -4.49 -7.40 6.35
CA LYS A 24 -4.28 -8.40 5.31
C LYS A 24 -3.64 -7.80 4.05
N LEU A 25 -2.74 -8.58 3.46
CA LEU A 25 -2.25 -8.41 2.10
C LEU A 25 -2.50 -9.75 1.38
N GLU A 26 -3.45 -9.79 0.45
CA GLU A 26 -3.71 -11.00 -0.34
C GLU A 26 -2.90 -10.99 -1.63
N TYR A 27 -2.28 -12.11 -1.98
CA TYR A 27 -1.47 -12.26 -3.19
C TYR A 27 -2.19 -13.16 -4.20
N VAL A 28 -2.19 -12.78 -5.48
CA VAL A 28 -2.65 -13.65 -6.58
C VAL A 28 -1.49 -13.91 -7.53
N LYS A 29 -1.34 -15.18 -7.93
CA LYS A 29 -0.30 -15.64 -8.86
C LYS A 29 -0.37 -14.88 -10.19
N SER A 30 0.73 -14.28 -10.62
CA SER A 30 0.93 -13.84 -12.00
C SER A 30 2.35 -14.16 -12.46
N ARG A 31 2.49 -14.37 -13.78
CA ARG A 31 3.65 -14.98 -14.47
C ARG A 31 4.74 -13.97 -14.86
N LEU A 32 5.11 -13.00 -14.02
CA LEU A 32 6.07 -11.95 -14.40
C LEU A 32 7.28 -11.83 -13.46
N PRO A 33 8.46 -11.45 -13.98
CA PRO A 33 9.71 -11.50 -13.24
C PRO A 33 9.88 -10.24 -12.38
N LYS A 34 9.70 -10.43 -11.07
CA LYS A 34 10.00 -9.54 -9.92
C LYS A 34 9.46 -8.08 -10.00
N PRO A 35 8.23 -7.80 -9.53
CA PRO A 35 7.84 -6.45 -9.16
C PRO A 35 8.51 -6.04 -7.83
N PHE A 36 9.16 -4.89 -7.81
CA PHE A 36 9.44 -4.16 -6.58
C PHE A 36 8.15 -3.43 -6.19
N TRP A 37 7.63 -3.73 -5.00
CA TRP A 37 6.38 -3.17 -4.48
C TRP A 37 6.66 -2.46 -3.16
N GLN A 38 5.91 -1.41 -2.92
CA GLN A 38 5.96 -0.65 -1.68
C GLN A 38 4.55 -0.48 -1.16
N PHE A 39 4.43 -0.51 0.14
CA PHE A 39 3.17 -0.34 0.85
C PHE A 39 3.39 0.61 2.03
N GLU A 40 2.42 1.51 2.29
CA GLU A 40 2.41 2.37 3.47
C GLU A 40 0.97 2.58 3.99
N ALA A 41 0.85 2.66 5.33
CA ALA A 41 -0.38 3.00 6.06
C ALA A 41 -0.14 4.22 6.95
N GLY A 42 -1.04 5.20 6.94
CA GLY A 42 -0.94 6.34 7.85
C GLY A 42 -1.87 7.49 7.50
N ASP A 43 -1.56 8.66 8.05
CA ASP A 43 -2.19 9.92 7.67
C ASP A 43 -1.80 10.34 6.24
N ALA A 44 -2.39 11.46 5.78
CA ALA A 44 -2.14 11.98 4.44
C ALA A 44 -0.68 12.39 4.20
N ALA A 45 0.01 12.92 5.21
CA ALA A 45 1.39 13.39 5.06
C ALA A 45 2.34 12.20 4.86
N ARG A 46 2.16 11.15 5.66
CA ARG A 46 2.95 9.92 5.57
C ARG A 46 2.77 9.21 4.23
N ILE A 47 1.55 9.15 3.71
CA ILE A 47 1.31 8.61 2.36
C ILE A 47 1.90 9.49 1.27
N ALA A 48 1.86 10.82 1.43
CA ALA A 48 2.46 11.73 0.45
C ALA A 48 4.00 11.58 0.40
N GLU A 49 4.66 11.34 1.52
CA GLU A 49 6.10 11.04 1.56
C GLU A 49 6.43 9.71 0.87
N ALA A 50 5.68 8.65 1.19
CA ALA A 50 5.83 7.36 0.53
C ALA A 50 5.57 7.46 -0.99
N GLU A 51 4.60 8.27 -1.40
CA GLU A 51 4.32 8.53 -2.82
C GLU A 51 5.45 9.29 -3.52
N LYS A 52 6.03 10.30 -2.88
CA LYS A 52 7.18 11.03 -3.44
C LYS A 52 8.35 10.08 -3.69
N PHE A 53 8.65 9.23 -2.70
CA PHE A 53 9.68 8.21 -2.87
C PHE A 53 9.31 7.22 -3.98
N ALA A 54 8.10 6.67 -3.98
CA ALA A 54 7.64 5.75 -5.03
C ALA A 54 7.76 6.36 -6.44
N ARG A 55 7.40 7.64 -6.61
CA ARG A 55 7.58 8.38 -7.87
C ARG A 55 9.05 8.55 -8.25
N SER A 56 9.94 8.79 -7.28
CA SER A 56 11.39 8.91 -7.53
C SER A 56 12.01 7.62 -8.06
N VAL A 57 11.34 6.49 -7.82
CA VAL A 57 11.72 5.18 -8.34
C VAL A 57 10.67 4.66 -9.33
N ASP A 58 9.97 5.51 -10.09
CA ASP A 58 9.06 5.10 -11.17
C ASP A 58 8.04 4.01 -10.78
N MET A 59 7.56 4.00 -9.55
CA MET A 59 6.55 3.06 -9.07
C MET A 59 5.18 3.73 -9.07
N PRO A 60 4.34 3.50 -10.10
CA PRO A 60 2.98 4.03 -10.10
C PRO A 60 2.17 3.43 -8.96
N ARG A 61 1.22 4.23 -8.46
CA ARG A 61 0.26 3.79 -7.44
C ARG A 61 -0.69 2.78 -8.06
N THR A 62 -0.87 1.65 -7.39
CA THR A 62 -1.67 0.53 -7.88
C THR A 62 -2.98 0.40 -7.11
N GLN A 63 -2.95 0.67 -5.81
CA GLN A 63 -4.13 0.65 -4.95
C GLN A 63 -4.05 1.75 -3.90
N ILE A 64 -5.22 2.26 -3.51
CA ILE A 64 -5.37 3.11 -2.34
C ILE A 64 -6.72 2.83 -1.68
N LYS A 65 -6.71 2.72 -0.35
CA LYS A 65 -7.91 2.71 0.48
C LYS A 65 -7.87 3.88 1.44
N THR A 66 -9.00 4.54 1.60
CA THR A 66 -9.17 5.65 2.54
C THR A 66 -10.11 5.23 3.65
N PHE A 67 -9.76 5.60 4.87
CA PHE A 67 -10.50 5.35 6.09
C PHE A 67 -10.76 6.68 6.78
N ARG A 68 -11.90 6.80 7.45
CA ARG A 68 -12.22 7.96 8.27
C ARG A 68 -12.34 7.51 9.71
N ASN A 69 -11.61 8.16 10.62
CA ASN A 69 -11.80 7.98 12.05
C ASN A 69 -13.16 8.57 12.43
N PRO A 70 -14.12 7.77 12.93
CA PRO A 70 -15.44 8.27 13.29
C PRO A 70 -15.41 9.19 14.52
N SER A 71 -14.40 9.07 15.37
CA SER A 71 -14.28 9.87 16.60
C SER A 71 -13.61 11.22 16.37
N THR A 72 -12.59 11.29 15.50
CA THR A 72 -11.84 12.55 15.23
C THR A 72 -12.17 13.17 13.88
N GLY A 73 -12.83 12.44 12.99
CA GLY A 73 -13.08 12.86 11.61
C GLY A 73 -11.87 12.78 10.68
N GLU A 74 -10.68 12.46 11.21
CA GLU A 74 -9.42 12.39 10.47
C GLU A 74 -9.44 11.30 9.40
N LYS A 75 -8.72 11.55 8.31
CA LYS A 75 -8.58 10.60 7.21
C LYS A 75 -7.25 9.86 7.30
N PHE A 76 -7.33 8.56 7.16
CA PHE A 76 -6.21 7.63 7.11
C PHE A 76 -6.22 6.91 5.76
N TYR A 77 -5.05 6.47 5.34
CA TYR A 77 -4.83 5.99 3.99
C TYR A 77 -3.90 4.78 4.01
N CYS A 78 -4.20 3.82 3.15
CA CYS A 78 -3.36 2.67 2.85
C CYS A 78 -3.11 2.64 1.36
N ALA A 79 -1.86 2.66 0.91
CA ALA A 79 -1.52 2.71 -0.50
C ALA A 79 -0.45 1.68 -0.88
N ILE A 80 -0.56 1.12 -2.09
CA ILE A 80 0.42 0.23 -2.70
C ILE A 80 0.93 0.88 -3.99
N TRP A 81 2.23 0.77 -4.23
CA TRP A 81 2.89 1.16 -5.47
C TRP A 81 3.69 -0.02 -6.04
N SER A 82 3.75 -0.13 -7.36
CA SER A 82 4.50 -1.20 -8.03
C SER A 82 4.85 -0.79 -9.45
N ARG A 83 6.06 -1.12 -9.89
CA ARG A 83 6.40 -1.19 -11.31
C ARG A 83 5.77 -2.46 -11.88
N GLU A 84 4.62 -2.34 -12.53
CA GLU A 84 4.20 -3.35 -13.49
C GLU A 84 4.62 -2.89 -14.88
N LYS A 85 5.21 -3.79 -15.66
CA LYS A 85 5.14 -3.71 -17.11
C LYS A 85 4.12 -4.74 -17.57
#